data_AF-A0A2E3N974-F1
#
_entry.id   AF-A0A2E3N974-F1
#
_cell.length_a   1.000
_cell.length_b   1.000
_cell.length_c   1.000
_cell.angle_alpha   90.00
_cell.angle_beta   90.00
_cell.angle_gamma   90.00
#
_symmetry.space_group_name_H-M   'P 1'
#
loop_
_entity.id
_entity.type
_entity.pdbx_description
1 polymer ?
#
loop_
_entity_poly.entity_id
_entity_poly.type
_entity_poly.pdbx_seq_one_letter_code
_entity_poly.pdbx_strand_id
1 'polypeptide(L)'
;EAIQRNYQLSPLLWLAPLSVVGGLFFRVPALGAILAGSLVGVIFALTIQKVPAGEVVAVLQSGSAPETGLAQLDELLTGGGLESMYWTIGLILCALSFGGLMEATGMLRVIVEAILTAATTSGRLVLATLSSSLGINLVAADQYLSVILPGRMYRAAYARAGLDPRSLSRCLEDGGTVTSPLIPWNTCGATMLGALKVGPHLFAPYAFFNLLCPLVSALLGLTGWTMRRRPAVESGKEA
;
A
#
# COMPACT_ATOMS: atom_id res chain seq x y z
N GLU A 1 16.08 -33.34 3.36
CA GLU A 1 15.69 -34.53 2.56
C GLU A 1 14.37 -34.35 1.80
N ALA A 2 13.26 -33.98 2.45
CA ALA A 2 11.95 -33.81 1.79
C ALA A 2 11.97 -32.83 0.59
N ILE A 3 12.67 -31.70 0.70
CA ILE A 3 12.84 -30.73 -0.40
C ILE A 3 13.63 -31.32 -1.57
N GLN A 4 14.75 -32.02 -1.30
CA GLN A 4 15.60 -32.60 -2.34
C GLN A 4 14.91 -33.71 -3.14
N ARG A 5 13.90 -34.37 -2.55
CA ARG A 5 13.08 -35.38 -3.24
C ARG A 5 12.04 -34.79 -4.17
N ASN A 6 11.49 -33.61 -3.82
CA ASN A 6 10.39 -32.99 -4.56
C ASN A 6 10.83 -31.89 -5.53
N TYR A 7 12.03 -31.32 -5.34
CA TYR A 7 12.52 -30.20 -6.15
C TYR A 7 13.94 -30.47 -6.67
N GLN A 8 14.15 -30.11 -7.93
CA GLN A 8 15.49 -30.09 -8.52
C GLN A 8 16.19 -28.80 -8.13
N LEU A 9 17.08 -28.88 -7.14
CA LEU A 9 17.84 -27.73 -6.67
C LEU A 9 19.01 -27.44 -7.63
N SER A 10 19.04 -26.22 -8.15
CA SER A 10 20.14 -25.72 -8.98
C SER A 10 20.53 -24.31 -8.54
N PRO A 11 21.83 -23.95 -8.52
CA PRO A 11 22.26 -22.57 -8.26
C PRO A 11 21.61 -21.54 -9.19
N LEU A 12 21.20 -21.95 -10.39
CA LEU A 12 20.48 -21.11 -11.34
C LEU A 12 19.14 -20.60 -10.80
N LEU A 13 18.49 -21.32 -9.87
CA LEU A 13 17.21 -20.92 -9.29
C LEU A 13 17.30 -19.58 -8.53
N TRP A 14 18.50 -19.19 -8.07
CA TRP A 14 18.72 -17.88 -7.46
C TRP A 14 18.46 -16.72 -8.40
N LEU A 15 18.53 -16.92 -9.73
CA LEU A 15 18.20 -15.88 -10.68
C LEU A 15 16.75 -15.39 -10.56
N ALA A 16 15.82 -16.22 -10.08
CA ALA A 16 14.43 -15.80 -9.88
C ALA A 16 14.31 -14.69 -8.81
N PRO A 17 14.69 -14.90 -7.54
CA PRO A 17 14.67 -13.83 -6.54
C PRO A 17 15.64 -12.69 -6.88
N LEU A 18 16.81 -12.98 -7.47
CA LEU A 18 17.76 -11.94 -7.87
C LEU A 18 17.24 -11.06 -9.01
N SER A 19 16.38 -11.57 -9.89
CA SER A 19 15.77 -10.74 -10.94
C SER A 19 14.84 -9.67 -10.36
N VAL A 20 14.09 -10.02 -9.30
CA VAL A 20 13.20 -9.08 -8.60
C VAL A 20 14.01 -8.06 -7.81
N VAL A 21 15.01 -8.51 -7.04
CA VAL A 21 15.91 -7.63 -6.27
C VAL A 21 16.73 -6.73 -7.20
N GLY A 22 17.21 -7.27 -8.32
CA GLY A 22 17.89 -6.51 -9.36
C GLY A 22 16.98 -5.45 -9.97
N GLY A 23 15.72 -5.79 -10.27
CA GLY A 23 14.72 -4.84 -10.72
C GLY A 23 14.55 -3.66 -9.75
N LEU A 24 14.53 -3.93 -8.44
CA LEU A 24 14.50 -2.88 -7.42
C LEU A 24 15.76 -2.00 -7.44
N PHE A 25 16.95 -2.62 -7.56
CA PHE A 25 18.22 -1.88 -7.64
C PHE A 25 18.29 -0.97 -8.87
N PHE A 26 17.79 -1.45 -10.01
CA PHE A 26 17.70 -0.67 -11.26
C PHE A 26 16.49 0.25 -11.33
N ARG A 27 15.73 0.41 -10.23
CA ARG A 27 14.54 1.27 -10.14
C ARG A 27 13.49 0.96 -11.21
N VAL A 28 13.38 -0.30 -11.60
CA VAL A 28 12.30 -0.78 -12.46
C VAL A 28 10.97 -0.63 -11.71
N PRO A 29 9.89 -0.14 -12.36
CA PRO A 29 8.58 -0.10 -11.74
C PRO A 29 8.17 -1.46 -11.17
N ALA A 30 7.51 -1.47 -10.00
CA ALA A 30 7.18 -2.70 -9.27
C ALA A 30 6.47 -3.75 -10.13
N LEU A 31 5.52 -3.32 -10.97
CA LEU A 31 4.83 -4.21 -11.91
C LEU A 31 5.81 -4.90 -12.88
N GLY A 32 6.79 -4.16 -13.39
CA GLY A 32 7.82 -4.71 -14.28
C GLY A 32 8.72 -5.71 -13.57
N ALA A 33 9.13 -5.43 -12.32
CA ALA A 33 9.95 -6.34 -11.53
C ALA A 33 9.20 -7.65 -11.18
N ILE A 34 7.92 -7.56 -10.82
CA ILE A 34 7.08 -8.72 -10.54
C ILE A 34 6.89 -9.57 -11.80
N LEU A 35 6.56 -8.96 -12.95
CA LEU A 35 6.40 -9.67 -14.21
C LEU A 35 7.69 -10.37 -14.64
N ALA A 36 8.83 -9.68 -14.54
CA ALA A 36 10.13 -10.28 -14.84
C ALA A 36 10.42 -11.49 -13.94
N GLY A 37 10.20 -11.35 -12.63
CA GLY A 37 10.34 -12.46 -11.68
C GLY A 37 9.44 -13.65 -12.00
N SER A 38 8.17 -13.40 -12.30
CA SER A 38 7.22 -14.44 -12.69
C SER A 38 7.62 -15.14 -14.00
N LEU A 39 8.10 -14.39 -15.00
CA LEU A 39 8.60 -14.97 -16.25
C LEU A 39 9.82 -15.86 -16.04
N VAL A 40 10.79 -15.43 -15.21
CA VAL A 40 11.93 -16.27 -14.83
C VAL A 40 11.45 -17.53 -14.10
N GLY A 41 10.47 -17.40 -13.20
CA GLY A 41 9.83 -18.52 -12.52
C GLY A 41 9.19 -19.53 -13.50
N VAL A 42 8.45 -19.04 -14.50
CA VAL A 42 7.86 -19.88 -15.57
C VAL A 42 8.93 -20.61 -16.36
N ILE A 43 10.01 -19.93 -16.75
CA ILE A 43 11.13 -20.55 -17.47
C ILE A 43 11.73 -21.69 -16.63
N PHE A 44 11.93 -21.49 -15.33
CA PHE A 44 12.47 -22.51 -14.44
C PHE A 44 11.50 -23.66 -14.16
N ALA A 45 10.20 -23.38 -14.06
CA ALA A 45 9.18 -24.42 -13.95
C ALA A 45 9.24 -25.37 -15.16
N LEU A 46 9.35 -24.83 -16.38
CA LEU A 46 9.40 -25.61 -17.61
C LEU A 46 10.74 -26.34 -17.81
N THR A 47 11.87 -25.68 -17.53
CA THR A 47 13.20 -26.19 -17.90
C THR A 47 13.88 -27.00 -16.80
N ILE A 48 13.86 -26.50 -15.56
CA ILE A 48 14.56 -27.11 -14.42
C ILE A 48 13.62 -28.08 -13.70
N GLN A 49 12.41 -27.63 -13.34
CA GLN A 49 11.45 -28.49 -12.62
C GLN A 49 10.67 -29.42 -13.54
N LYS A 50 10.71 -29.20 -14.87
CA LYS A 50 10.05 -30.01 -15.90
C LYS A 50 8.53 -30.15 -15.69
N VAL A 51 7.90 -29.10 -15.17
CA VAL A 51 6.44 -29.02 -15.03
C VAL A 51 5.81 -29.02 -16.44
N PRO A 52 4.76 -29.83 -16.70
CA PRO A 52 4.08 -29.82 -17.98
C PRO A 52 3.57 -28.42 -18.35
N ALA A 53 3.78 -28.00 -19.60
CA ALA A 53 3.42 -26.63 -20.01
C ALA A 53 1.94 -26.29 -19.81
N GLY A 54 1.04 -27.28 -19.94
CA GLY A 54 -0.38 -27.12 -19.68
C GLY A 54 -0.73 -26.87 -18.20
N GLU A 55 0.13 -27.29 -17.28
CA GLU A 55 -0.07 -27.14 -15.83
C GLU A 55 0.54 -25.84 -15.29
N VAL A 56 1.50 -25.23 -16.00
CA VAL A 56 2.14 -23.97 -15.54
C VAL A 56 1.11 -22.85 -15.37
N VAL A 57 0.12 -22.76 -16.26
CA VAL A 57 -0.96 -21.77 -16.14
C VAL A 57 -1.81 -22.04 -14.90
N ALA A 58 -2.09 -23.31 -14.60
CA ALA A 58 -2.80 -23.69 -13.38
C ALA A 58 -1.99 -23.31 -12.14
N VAL A 59 -0.69 -23.59 -12.12
CA VAL A 59 0.21 -23.20 -11.01
C VAL A 59 0.28 -21.68 -10.82
N LEU A 60 0.27 -20.89 -11.90
CA LEU A 60 0.18 -19.42 -11.80
C LEU A 60 -1.16 -18.98 -11.19
N GLN A 61 -2.24 -19.68 -11.51
CA GLN A 61 -3.58 -19.36 -11.05
C GLN A 61 -3.83 -19.78 -9.60
N SER A 62 -3.64 -21.06 -9.25
CA SER A 62 -3.98 -21.64 -7.95
C SER A 62 -2.77 -21.82 -7.01
N GLY A 63 -1.54 -21.68 -7.52
CA GLY A 63 -0.32 -21.91 -6.77
C GLY A 63 0.18 -23.36 -6.87
N SER A 64 1.37 -23.62 -6.31
CA SER A 64 1.92 -24.97 -6.15
C SER A 64 1.22 -25.71 -5.00
N ALA A 65 0.99 -27.01 -5.16
CA ALA A 65 0.50 -27.90 -4.09
C ALA A 65 1.49 -29.07 -3.92
N PRO A 66 2.60 -28.86 -3.20
CA PRO A 66 3.60 -29.90 -3.01
C PRO A 66 3.13 -30.97 -2.02
N GLU A 67 3.49 -32.23 -2.29
CA GLU A 67 3.24 -33.37 -1.40
C GLU A 67 4.56 -33.89 -0.83
N THR A 68 5.14 -33.13 0.10
CA THR A 68 6.44 -33.48 0.70
C THR A 68 6.35 -34.51 1.83
N GLY A 69 5.13 -34.83 2.28
CA GLY A 69 4.86 -35.73 3.41
C GLY A 69 5.00 -35.06 4.78
N LEU A 70 5.24 -33.74 4.81
CA LEU A 70 5.35 -32.91 6.00
C LEU A 70 4.39 -31.72 5.84
N ALA A 71 3.25 -31.77 6.53
CA ALA A 71 2.18 -30.76 6.38
C ALA A 71 2.68 -29.31 6.56
N GLN A 72 3.61 -29.06 7.48
CA GLN A 72 4.19 -27.73 7.69
C GLN A 72 5.02 -27.26 6.49
N LEU A 73 5.72 -28.17 5.82
CA LEU A 73 6.52 -27.85 4.65
C LEU A 73 5.62 -27.66 3.42
N ASP A 74 4.55 -28.44 3.31
CA ASP A 74 3.56 -28.31 2.25
C ASP A 74 2.83 -26.95 2.35
N GLU A 75 2.45 -26.53 3.56
CA GLU A 75 1.86 -25.22 3.81
C GLU A 75 2.81 -24.07 3.44
N LEU A 76 4.10 -24.18 3.78
CA LEU A 76 5.11 -23.16 3.47
C LEU A 76 5.43 -23.05 1.97
N LEU A 77 5.39 -24.16 1.24
CA LEU A 77 5.71 -24.23 -0.18
C LEU A 77 4.47 -24.05 -1.07
N THR A 78 3.29 -23.95 -0.47
CA THR A 78 2.05 -23.61 -1.18
C THR A 78 2.00 -22.12 -1.45
N GLY A 79 1.92 -21.74 -2.73
CA GLY A 79 2.01 -20.34 -3.17
C GLY A 79 0.68 -19.62 -3.36
N GLY A 80 -0.46 -20.33 -3.34
CA GLY A 80 -1.82 -19.79 -3.48
C GLY A 80 -2.17 -19.08 -4.80
N GLY A 81 -1.17 -18.78 -5.65
CA GLY A 81 -1.33 -18.16 -6.97
C GLY A 81 -2.13 -16.86 -6.95
N LEU A 82 -2.72 -16.52 -8.10
CA LEU A 82 -3.66 -15.40 -8.23
C LEU A 82 -4.93 -15.59 -7.39
N GLU A 83 -5.40 -16.82 -7.22
CA GLU A 83 -6.62 -17.15 -6.47
C GLU A 83 -6.56 -16.66 -5.03
N SER A 84 -5.39 -16.76 -4.39
CA SER A 84 -5.16 -16.24 -3.03
C SER A 84 -5.41 -14.73 -2.89
N MET A 85 -5.37 -13.99 -4.00
CA MET A 85 -5.55 -12.53 -4.05
C MET A 85 -6.94 -12.11 -4.53
N TYR A 86 -7.83 -13.03 -4.94
CA TYR A 86 -9.14 -12.67 -5.49
C TYR A 86 -9.99 -11.84 -4.53
N TRP A 87 -9.96 -12.16 -3.25
CA TRP A 87 -10.63 -11.37 -2.21
C TRP A 87 -10.11 -9.93 -2.16
N THR A 88 -8.78 -9.75 -2.13
CA THR A 88 -8.15 -8.43 -2.11
C THR A 88 -8.45 -7.65 -3.39
N ILE A 89 -8.41 -8.30 -4.55
CA ILE A 89 -8.76 -7.69 -5.84
C ILE A 89 -10.23 -7.24 -5.84
N GLY A 90 -11.15 -8.07 -5.36
CA GLY A 90 -12.57 -7.73 -5.23
C GLY A 90 -12.78 -6.51 -4.33
N LEU A 91 -12.11 -6.48 -3.17
CA LEU A 91 -12.13 -5.32 -2.28
C LEU A 91 -11.62 -4.05 -2.97
N ILE A 92 -10.49 -4.12 -3.68
CA ILE A 92 -9.93 -2.99 -4.44
C ILE A 92 -10.94 -2.47 -5.47
N LEU A 93 -11.56 -3.36 -6.25
CA LEU A 93 -12.53 -2.97 -7.29
C LEU A 93 -13.77 -2.30 -6.71
N CYS A 94 -14.31 -2.83 -5.61
CA CYS A 94 -15.44 -2.23 -4.90
C CYS A 94 -15.06 -0.86 -4.30
N ALA A 95 -13.91 -0.79 -3.62
CA ALA A 95 -13.41 0.43 -2.99
C ALA A 95 -13.16 1.56 -3.99
N LEU A 96 -12.45 1.28 -5.09
CA LEU A 96 -12.17 2.26 -6.14
C LEU A 96 -13.42 2.70 -6.88
N SER A 97 -14.37 1.78 -7.12
CA SER A 97 -15.65 2.10 -7.74
C SER A 97 -16.50 3.01 -6.85
N PHE A 98 -16.56 2.73 -5.56
CA PHE A 98 -17.25 3.57 -4.57
C PHE A 98 -16.59 4.95 -4.42
N GLY A 99 -15.25 4.98 -4.26
CA GLY A 99 -14.48 6.21 -4.20
C GLY A 99 -14.63 7.08 -5.45
N GLY A 100 -14.55 6.47 -6.63
CA GLY A 100 -14.76 7.13 -7.92
C GLY A 100 -16.17 7.73 -8.04
N LEU A 101 -17.20 7.02 -7.58
CA LEU A 101 -18.57 7.53 -7.54
C LEU A 101 -18.69 8.74 -6.59
N MET A 102 -18.11 8.67 -5.39
CA MET A 102 -18.15 9.79 -4.45
C MET A 102 -17.36 11.02 -4.94
N GLU A 103 -16.27 10.83 -5.69
CA GLU A 103 -15.52 11.91 -6.32
C GLU A 103 -16.31 12.54 -7.47
N ALA A 104 -16.85 11.70 -8.37
CA ALA A 104 -17.61 12.16 -9.54
C ALA A 104 -18.90 12.90 -9.17
N THR A 105 -19.56 12.50 -8.07
CA THR A 105 -20.76 13.17 -7.54
C THR A 105 -20.45 14.41 -6.70
N GLY A 106 -19.18 14.69 -6.40
CA GLY A 106 -18.77 15.82 -5.57
C GLY A 106 -19.07 15.66 -4.08
N MET A 107 -19.52 14.50 -3.60
CA MET A 107 -19.78 14.25 -2.17
C MET A 107 -18.51 14.46 -1.34
N LEU A 108 -17.38 13.95 -1.82
CA LEU A 108 -16.08 14.13 -1.18
C LEU A 108 -15.70 15.61 -1.06
N ARG A 109 -16.01 16.41 -2.10
CA ARG A 109 -15.82 17.86 -2.11
C ARG A 109 -16.54 18.55 -0.96
N VAL A 110 -17.83 18.25 -0.79
CA VAL A 110 -18.67 18.84 0.26
C VAL A 110 -18.13 18.50 1.65
N ILE A 111 -17.74 17.25 1.90
CA ILE A 111 -17.23 16.80 3.21
C ILE A 111 -15.99 17.62 3.61
N VAL A 112 -15.04 17.78 2.70
CA VAL A 112 -13.80 18.49 3.04
C VAL A 112 -13.99 20.00 3.06
N GLU A 113 -14.83 20.58 2.21
CA GLU A 113 -15.18 22.01 2.31
C GLU A 113 -15.77 22.33 3.68
N ALA A 114 -16.63 21.46 4.22
CA ALA A 114 -17.14 21.57 5.58
C ALA A 114 -16.02 21.49 6.62
N ILE A 115 -15.11 20.52 6.53
CA ILE A 115 -13.97 20.38 7.46
C ILE A 115 -13.04 21.61 7.39
N LEU A 116 -12.81 22.16 6.20
CA LEU A 116 -11.97 23.33 5.98
C LEU A 116 -12.49 24.58 6.68
N THR A 117 -13.81 24.71 6.91
CA THR A 117 -14.37 25.84 7.67
C THR A 117 -13.84 25.91 9.11
N ALA A 118 -13.51 24.76 9.72
CA ALA A 118 -12.95 24.68 11.07
C ALA A 118 -11.42 24.82 11.10
N ALA A 119 -10.75 24.68 9.95
CA ALA A 119 -9.29 24.64 9.81
C ALA A 119 -8.65 26.04 9.71
N THR A 120 -8.88 26.88 10.72
CA THR A 120 -8.47 28.31 10.72
C THR A 120 -7.02 28.56 11.10
N THR A 121 -6.33 27.58 11.69
CA THR A 121 -4.91 27.68 12.10
C THR A 121 -4.08 26.57 11.47
N SER A 122 -2.76 26.75 11.37
CA SER A 122 -1.86 25.73 10.80
C SER A 122 -1.97 24.37 11.51
N GLY A 123 -2.11 24.36 12.84
CA GLY A 123 -2.30 23.13 13.61
C GLY A 123 -3.66 22.46 13.36
N ARG A 124 -4.73 23.25 13.29
CA ARG A 124 -6.06 22.73 12.92
C ARG A 124 -6.10 22.19 11.50
N LEU A 125 -5.36 22.81 10.59
CA LEU A 125 -5.23 22.35 9.21
C LEU A 125 -4.50 20.99 9.12
N VAL A 126 -3.45 20.78 9.93
CA VAL A 126 -2.79 19.47 10.07
C VAL A 126 -3.75 18.42 10.62
N LEU A 127 -4.44 18.71 11.72
CA LEU A 127 -5.43 17.78 12.30
C LEU A 127 -6.55 17.45 11.31
N ALA A 128 -7.07 18.44 10.59
CA ALA A 128 -8.08 18.24 9.56
C ALA A 128 -7.58 17.31 8.45
N THR A 129 -6.32 17.46 8.03
CA THR A 129 -5.71 16.60 7.01
C THR A 129 -5.57 15.17 7.51
N LEU A 130 -4.99 14.98 8.70
CA LEU A 130 -4.77 13.66 9.31
C LEU A 130 -6.10 12.92 9.52
N SER A 131 -7.08 13.60 10.13
CA SER A 131 -8.41 13.03 10.38
C SER A 131 -9.18 12.74 9.10
N SER A 132 -9.04 13.57 8.06
CA SER A 132 -9.66 13.31 6.75
C SER A 132 -9.06 12.09 6.08
N SER A 133 -7.72 11.99 6.02
CA SER A 133 -7.04 10.82 5.45
C SER A 133 -7.40 9.54 6.20
N LEU A 134 -7.38 9.56 7.54
CA LEU A 134 -7.80 8.42 8.35
C LEU A 134 -9.28 8.07 8.14
N GLY A 135 -10.16 9.08 8.10
CA GLY A 135 -11.60 8.89 7.88
C GLY A 135 -11.91 8.28 6.51
N ILE A 136 -11.17 8.69 5.47
CA ILE A 136 -11.32 8.10 4.13
C ILE A 136 -10.82 6.66 4.13
N ASN A 137 -9.72 6.33 4.81
CA ASN A 137 -9.33 4.93 4.95
C ASN A 137 -10.41 4.08 5.62
N LEU A 138 -11.10 4.64 6.62
CA LEU A 138 -12.18 3.94 7.33
C LEU A 138 -13.40 3.71 6.43
N VAL A 139 -13.73 4.67 5.55
CA VAL A 139 -14.97 4.64 4.74
C VAL A 139 -14.76 4.07 3.33
N ALA A 140 -13.70 4.49 2.64
CA ALA A 140 -13.47 4.21 1.22
C ALA A 140 -12.62 2.97 0.96
N ALA A 141 -12.15 2.27 2.01
CA ALA A 141 -11.50 0.96 1.93
C ALA A 141 -10.26 0.88 1.00
N ASP A 142 -9.69 2.00 0.59
CA ASP A 142 -8.52 2.06 -0.29
C ASP A 142 -7.59 3.22 0.07
N GLN A 143 -6.29 2.89 0.23
CA GLN A 143 -5.25 3.85 0.61
C GLN A 143 -5.04 4.94 -0.44
N TYR A 144 -5.15 4.63 -1.73
CA TYR A 144 -4.88 5.58 -2.80
C TYR A 144 -5.85 6.78 -2.72
N LEU A 145 -7.12 6.50 -2.43
CA LEU A 145 -8.13 7.54 -2.17
C LEU A 145 -7.81 8.38 -0.92
N SER A 146 -7.34 7.75 0.17
CA SER A 146 -7.02 8.44 1.44
C SER A 146 -5.87 9.45 1.33
N VAL A 147 -5.01 9.28 0.32
CA VAL A 147 -3.84 10.14 0.07
C VAL A 147 -4.19 11.22 -0.97
N ILE A 148 -4.71 10.81 -2.13
CA ILE A 148 -4.86 11.72 -3.26
C ILE A 148 -5.97 12.72 -3.04
N LEU A 149 -7.10 12.27 -2.49
CA LEU A 149 -8.24 13.14 -2.32
C LEU A 149 -7.93 14.25 -1.30
N PRO A 150 -7.53 13.99 -0.04
CA PRO A 150 -7.12 15.07 0.86
C PRO A 150 -5.95 15.87 0.30
N GLY A 151 -5.00 15.24 -0.39
CA GLY A 151 -3.89 15.94 -1.03
C GLY A 151 -4.33 17.00 -2.03
N ARG A 152 -5.29 16.68 -2.92
CA ARG A 152 -5.85 17.65 -3.88
C ARG A 152 -6.60 18.77 -3.18
N MET A 153 -7.37 18.43 -2.15
CA MET A 153 -8.33 19.35 -1.53
C MET A 153 -7.67 20.33 -0.56
N TYR A 154 -6.74 19.84 0.26
CA TYR A 154 -6.03 20.66 1.23
C TYR A 154 -4.87 21.45 0.61
N ARG A 155 -4.44 21.14 -0.64
CA ARG A 155 -3.33 21.83 -1.32
C ARG A 155 -3.46 23.35 -1.30
N ALA A 156 -4.64 23.86 -1.66
CA ALA A 156 -4.89 25.30 -1.69
C ALA A 156 -4.90 25.91 -0.28
N ALA A 157 -5.44 25.19 0.71
CA ALA A 157 -5.46 25.65 2.10
C ALA A 157 -4.05 25.74 2.71
N TYR A 158 -3.18 24.76 2.47
CA TYR A 158 -1.78 24.82 2.90
C TYR A 158 -1.02 25.95 2.21
N ALA A 159 -1.27 26.18 0.92
CA ALA A 159 -0.68 27.28 0.19
C ALA A 159 -1.11 28.65 0.75
N ARG A 160 -2.41 28.86 1.03
CA ARG A 160 -2.92 30.08 1.66
C ARG A 160 -2.38 30.27 3.08
N ALA A 161 -2.19 29.18 3.83
CA ALA A 161 -1.56 29.21 5.14
C ALA A 161 -0.04 29.44 5.09
N GLY A 162 0.56 29.60 3.90
CA GLY A 162 1.99 29.82 3.73
C GLY A 162 2.87 28.65 4.21
N LEU A 163 2.34 27.43 4.20
CA LEU A 163 3.03 26.22 4.63
C LEU A 163 3.76 25.56 3.47
N ASP A 164 4.90 24.93 3.76
CA ASP A 164 5.64 24.12 2.79
C ASP A 164 4.80 22.89 2.37
N PRO A 165 4.69 22.58 1.06
CA PRO A 165 3.97 21.40 0.55
C PRO A 165 4.40 20.06 1.18
N ARG A 166 5.65 19.96 1.67
CA ARG A 166 6.15 18.79 2.40
C ARG A 166 5.37 18.54 3.68
N SER A 167 4.82 19.59 4.31
CA SER A 167 3.98 19.44 5.50
C SER A 167 2.67 18.72 5.16
N LEU A 168 2.05 19.07 4.04
CA LEU A 168 0.86 18.37 3.54
C LEU A 168 1.21 16.92 3.20
N SER A 169 2.26 16.70 2.40
CA SER A 169 2.71 15.35 2.02
C SER A 169 2.95 14.46 3.25
N ARG A 170 3.66 14.97 4.26
CA ARG A 170 3.87 14.25 5.52
C ARG A 170 2.55 13.86 6.19
N CYS A 171 1.60 14.80 6.29
CA CYS A 171 0.30 14.50 6.92
C CYS A 171 -0.50 13.45 6.13
N LEU A 172 -0.38 13.42 4.80
CA LEU A 172 -1.04 12.39 3.98
C LEU A 172 -0.43 11.00 4.21
N GLU A 173 0.90 10.92 4.32
CA GLU A 173 1.58 9.66 4.64
C GLU A 173 1.23 9.18 6.05
N ASP A 174 1.28 10.09 7.02
CA ASP A 174 1.05 9.76 8.44
C ASP A 174 -0.43 9.49 8.76
N GLY A 175 -1.36 10.11 8.04
CA GLY A 175 -2.79 9.93 8.23
C GLY A 175 -3.40 8.86 7.33
N GLY A 176 -2.89 8.71 6.10
CA GLY A 176 -3.40 7.81 5.07
C GLY A 176 -2.56 6.53 4.94
N THR A 177 -1.30 6.67 4.53
CA THR A 177 -0.45 5.50 4.22
C THR A 177 -0.24 4.58 5.42
N VAL A 178 0.22 5.13 6.54
CA VAL A 178 0.61 4.31 7.71
C VAL A 178 -0.59 3.75 8.47
N THR A 179 -1.79 4.33 8.32
CA THR A 179 -2.99 3.86 9.04
C THR A 179 -3.78 2.82 8.25
N SER A 180 -3.60 2.78 6.93
CA SER A 180 -4.28 1.85 6.02
C SER A 180 -4.20 0.37 6.46
N PRO A 181 -3.03 -0.18 6.87
CA PRO A 181 -2.93 -1.57 7.31
C PRO A 181 -3.78 -1.93 8.54
N LEU A 182 -4.15 -0.94 9.36
CA LEU A 182 -4.91 -1.16 10.60
C LEU A 182 -6.41 -1.40 10.35
N ILE A 183 -6.89 -1.12 9.13
CA ILE A 183 -8.31 -1.20 8.79
C ILE A 183 -8.54 -2.47 7.98
N PRO A 184 -9.30 -3.46 8.50
CA PRO A 184 -9.32 -4.81 7.95
C PRO A 184 -9.92 -4.90 6.53
N TRP A 185 -10.84 -4.00 6.20
CA TRP A 185 -11.43 -3.91 4.87
C TRP A 185 -10.64 -3.02 3.91
N ASN A 186 -9.54 -2.41 4.34
CA ASN A 186 -8.63 -1.70 3.45
C ASN A 186 -7.71 -2.69 2.72
N THR A 187 -7.20 -2.32 1.56
CA THR A 187 -6.32 -3.15 0.70
C THR A 187 -5.04 -3.57 1.42
N CYS A 188 -4.41 -2.67 2.18
CA CYS A 188 -3.24 -3.02 2.99
C CYS A 188 -3.62 -3.87 4.20
N GLY A 189 -4.80 -3.65 4.79
CA GLY A 189 -5.31 -4.49 5.88
C GLY A 189 -5.61 -5.92 5.42
N ALA A 190 -6.24 -6.08 4.26
CA ALA A 190 -6.46 -7.36 3.60
C ALA A 190 -5.14 -8.08 3.29
N THR A 191 -4.12 -7.34 2.87
CA THR A 191 -2.77 -7.88 2.66
C THR A 191 -2.15 -8.37 3.98
N MET A 192 -2.27 -7.60 5.06
CA MET A 192 -1.76 -8.01 6.39
C MET A 192 -2.52 -9.21 6.96
N LEU A 193 -3.85 -9.27 6.77
CA LEU A 193 -4.67 -10.43 7.09
C LEU A 193 -4.17 -11.68 6.35
N GLY A 194 -3.85 -11.55 5.06
CA GLY A 194 -3.34 -12.62 4.23
C GLY A 194 -1.96 -13.12 4.65
N ALA A 195 -1.05 -12.19 5.01
CA ALA A 195 0.33 -12.48 5.37
C ALA A 195 0.50 -12.96 6.82
N LEU A 196 -0.13 -12.27 7.78
CA LEU A 196 0.01 -12.56 9.21
C LEU A 196 -1.00 -13.61 9.70
N LYS A 197 -2.02 -13.93 8.89
CA LYS A 197 -3.13 -14.84 9.24
C LYS A 197 -3.88 -14.45 10.52
N VAL A 198 -3.76 -13.19 10.95
CA VAL A 198 -4.41 -12.65 12.15
C VAL A 198 -5.07 -11.30 11.86
N GLY A 199 -6.17 -11.01 12.57
CA GLY A 199 -6.89 -9.75 12.45
C GLY A 199 -6.08 -8.53 12.94
N PRO A 200 -6.37 -7.31 12.44
CA PRO A 200 -5.76 -6.07 12.92
C PRO A 200 -5.82 -5.89 14.43
N HIS A 201 -6.89 -6.31 15.08
CA HIS A 201 -7.02 -6.24 16.54
C HIS A 201 -5.91 -7.00 17.30
N LEU A 202 -5.28 -8.01 16.69
CA LEU A 202 -4.19 -8.78 17.30
C LEU A 202 -2.82 -8.15 17.08
N PHE A 203 -2.56 -7.61 15.87
CA PHE A 203 -1.23 -7.04 15.56
C PHE A 203 -1.14 -5.53 15.78
N ALA A 204 -2.25 -4.79 15.71
CA ALA A 204 -2.28 -3.33 15.81
C ALA A 204 -1.60 -2.80 17.09
N PRO A 205 -1.76 -3.41 18.29
CA PRO A 205 -1.06 -2.94 19.49
C PRO A 205 0.47 -2.94 19.38
N TYR A 206 1.03 -3.79 18.50
CA TYR A 206 2.46 -3.90 18.24
C TYR A 206 2.91 -3.06 17.03
N ALA A 207 1.97 -2.54 16.24
CA ALA A 207 2.23 -1.67 15.08
C ALA A 207 2.51 -0.22 15.54
N PHE A 208 3.52 -0.04 16.40
CA PHE A 208 3.84 1.24 17.03
C PHE A 208 4.06 2.35 16.02
N PHE A 209 4.72 2.07 14.89
CA PHE A 209 4.90 3.07 13.84
C PHE A 209 3.56 3.57 13.30
N ASN A 210 2.66 2.66 12.93
CA ASN A 210 1.35 2.97 12.38
C ASN A 210 0.45 3.74 13.37
N LEU A 211 0.55 3.43 14.66
CA LEU A 211 -0.23 4.09 15.71
C LEU A 211 0.36 5.43 16.14
N LEU A 212 1.69 5.52 16.32
CA LEU A 212 2.36 6.69 16.85
C LEU A 212 2.59 7.76 15.80
N CYS A 213 2.85 7.40 14.54
CA CYS A 213 3.14 8.39 13.49
C CYS A 213 2.04 9.46 13.33
N PRO A 214 0.75 9.13 13.19
CA PRO A 214 -0.31 10.15 13.14
C PRO A 214 -0.39 10.99 14.41
N LEU A 215 -0.15 10.40 15.60
CA LEU A 215 -0.18 11.11 16.88
C LEU A 215 0.98 12.11 17.00
N VAL A 216 2.19 11.68 16.62
CA VAL A 216 3.37 12.53 16.59
C VAL A 216 3.18 13.65 15.57
N SER A 217 2.65 13.35 14.38
CA SER A 217 2.38 14.38 13.37
C SER A 217 1.32 15.38 13.81
N ALA A 218 0.28 14.94 14.52
CA ALA A 218 -0.70 15.81 15.15
C ALA A 218 -0.05 16.74 16.20
N LEU A 219 0.78 16.19 17.09
CA LEU A 219 1.50 16.97 18.10
C LEU A 219 2.42 18.01 17.47
N LEU A 220 3.21 17.63 16.45
CA LEU A 220 4.11 18.52 15.74
C LEU A 220 3.38 19.61 14.95
N GLY A 221 2.21 19.29 14.40
CA GLY A 221 1.34 20.25 13.74
C GLY A 221 0.74 21.28 14.71
N LEU A 222 0.27 20.81 15.87
CA LEU A 222 -0.32 21.66 16.91
C LEU A 222 0.70 22.59 17.58
N THR A 223 1.90 22.07 17.88
CA THR A 223 3.00 22.85 18.49
C THR A 223 3.70 23.78 17.50
N GLY A 224 3.52 23.55 16.19
CA GLY A 224 4.15 24.35 15.14
C GLY A 224 5.65 24.08 14.95
N TRP A 225 6.26 23.19 15.72
CA TRP A 225 7.72 23.01 15.79
C TRP A 225 8.37 22.67 14.44
N THR A 226 7.71 21.85 13.62
CA THR A 226 8.25 21.41 12.31
C THR A 226 7.50 22.00 11.12
N MET A 227 6.62 22.98 11.36
CA MET A 227 5.79 23.59 10.33
C MET A 227 6.61 24.62 9.55
N ARG A 228 7.34 24.15 8.55
CA ARG A 228 8.13 25.02 7.66
C ARG A 228 7.21 25.93 6.86
N ARG A 229 7.57 27.21 6.82
CA ARG A 229 6.93 28.18 5.93
C ARG A 229 7.45 27.98 4.51
N ARG A 230 6.58 28.21 3.54
CA ARG A 230 6.95 28.21 2.14
C ARG A 230 8.04 29.28 1.92
N PRO A 231 9.15 28.98 1.24
CA PRO A 231 10.11 30.01 0.86
C PRO A 231 9.39 31.06 0.03
N ALA A 232 9.71 32.34 0.25
CA ALA A 232 9.18 33.42 -0.57
C ALA A 232 9.49 33.09 -2.03
N VAL A 233 8.46 33.05 -2.87
CA VAL A 233 8.68 32.96 -4.32
C VAL A 233 9.38 34.27 -4.68
N GLU A 234 10.65 34.22 -5.07
CA GLU A 234 11.30 35.35 -5.73
C GLU A 234 10.44 35.69 -6.94
N SER A 235 9.81 36.87 -6.91
CA SER A 235 9.02 37.41 -8.00
C SER A 235 9.96 37.69 -9.18
N GLY A 236 10.22 36.68 -10.00
CA GLY A 236 11.13 36.84 -11.13
C GLY A 236 11.62 35.53 -11.71
N LYS A 237 10.73 34.77 -12.34
CA LYS A 237 10.99 33.93 -13.54
C LYS A 237 9.72 33.16 -13.90
N GLU A 238 8.77 33.89 -14.47
CA GLU A 238 7.93 33.31 -15.52
C GLU A 238 8.77 33.27 -16.80
N ALA A 239 8.87 32.10 -17.40
CA ALA A 239 9.24 31.87 -18.80
C ALA A 239 8.46 30.64 -19.28
#